data_AF-A0A804NBT5-F1
#
_entry.id   AF-A0A804NBT5-F1
#
_cell.length_a   1.000
_cell.length_b   1.000
_cell.length_c   1.000
_cell.angle_alpha   90.00
_cell.angle_beta   90.00
_cell.angle_gamma   90.00
#
_symmetry.space_group_name_H-M   'P 1'
#
loop_
_entity.id
_entity.type
_entity.pdbx_description
1 polymer ?
#
loop_
_entity_poly.entity_id
_entity_poly.type
_entity_poly.pdbx_seq_one_letter_code
_entity_poly.pdbx_strand_id
1 'polypeptide(L)'
;MKCRNGSTSIKKAKKTNRELHAERCDTKLKLSVARKMREEDEFYYPHNLDFCGRAYPMHPHLSHLGSDLCRGVLEYAEGRPLGKSGLCWLKIHLANKYGGGIEKLSHEGKLAFVENQLFDIFDSTANPVDGNYWWTNAEDPFQCLAACMDLSDALRSPSPYHAVCHLPIHQDFRIAPPPLRIVAPRLRHFRRRALDTTSQGSSCVTWKIGGGKGGAEVDDVSGVKEGKGMQFNQQLRTKSDAYVPIQRG
;
A
#
# COMPACT_ATOMS: atom_id res chain seq x y z
N MET A 1 -35.20 23.61 -32.55
CA MET A 1 -34.73 23.13 -31.23
C MET A 1 -33.39 22.40 -31.35
N LYS A 2 -32.23 23.08 -31.24
CA LYS A 2 -30.90 22.40 -31.27
C LYS A 2 -29.85 22.98 -30.27
N CYS A 3 -30.20 23.94 -29.41
CA CYS A 3 -29.19 24.70 -28.64
C CYS A 3 -28.93 24.24 -27.19
N ARG A 4 -29.67 23.27 -26.63
CA ARG A 4 -29.44 22.83 -25.22
C ARG A 4 -28.18 21.96 -25.06
N ASN A 5 -27.88 21.12 -26.04
CA ASN A 5 -26.83 20.10 -25.93
C ASN A 5 -25.41 20.69 -25.80
N GLY A 6 -25.13 21.83 -26.45
CA GLY A 6 -23.83 22.50 -26.36
C GLY A 6 -23.51 23.03 -24.96
N SER A 7 -24.51 23.63 -24.29
CA SER A 7 -24.32 24.18 -22.94
C SER A 7 -24.02 23.09 -21.89
N THR A 8 -24.67 21.93 -21.99
CA THR A 8 -24.44 20.79 -21.09
C THR A 8 -23.08 20.16 -21.34
N SER A 9 -22.66 20.04 -22.61
CA SER A 9 -21.33 19.52 -22.97
C SER A 9 -20.20 20.36 -22.38
N ILE A 10 -20.28 21.70 -22.52
CA ILE A 10 -19.28 22.62 -21.96
C ILE A 10 -19.26 22.54 -20.42
N LYS A 11 -20.42 22.46 -19.77
CA LYS A 11 -20.50 22.30 -18.31
C LYS A 11 -19.86 20.98 -17.84
N LYS A 12 -20.07 19.87 -18.57
CA LYS A 12 -19.45 18.57 -18.29
C LYS A 12 -17.93 18.65 -18.44
N ALA A 13 -17.43 19.22 -19.54
CA ALA A 13 -15.99 19.41 -19.76
C ALA A 13 -15.34 20.28 -18.66
N LYS A 14 -15.97 21.39 -18.27
CA LYS A 14 -15.48 22.23 -17.16
C LYS A 14 -15.53 21.53 -15.80
N LYS A 15 -16.45 20.60 -15.58
CA LYS A 15 -16.51 19.77 -14.37
C LYS A 15 -15.33 18.78 -14.38
N THR A 16 -15.18 18.00 -15.44
CA THR A 16 -14.09 17.02 -15.59
C THR A 16 -12.71 17.68 -15.47
N ASN A 17 -12.50 18.85 -16.07
CA ASN A 17 -11.22 19.56 -15.96
C ASN A 17 -10.91 20.00 -14.51
N ARG A 18 -11.93 20.39 -13.73
CA ARG A 18 -11.75 20.75 -12.32
C ARG A 18 -11.42 19.52 -11.46
N GLU A 19 -12.07 18.39 -11.74
CA GLU A 19 -11.81 17.12 -11.06
C GLU A 19 -10.39 16.63 -11.35
N LEU A 20 -9.98 16.56 -12.62
CA LEU A 20 -8.62 16.19 -13.03
C LEU A 20 -7.55 17.13 -12.46
N HIS A 21 -7.85 18.44 -12.35
CA HIS A 21 -6.93 19.39 -11.73
C HIS A 21 -6.76 19.11 -10.23
N ALA A 22 -7.85 18.81 -9.51
CA ALA A 22 -7.80 18.46 -8.10
C ALA A 22 -7.00 17.16 -7.87
N GLU A 23 -7.24 16.11 -8.66
CA GLU A 23 -6.52 14.83 -8.59
C GLU A 23 -5.02 14.99 -8.90
N ARG A 24 -4.67 15.83 -9.88
CA ARG A 24 -3.27 16.15 -10.19
C ARG A 24 -2.58 16.87 -9.03
N CYS A 25 -3.24 17.84 -8.41
CA CYS A 25 -2.70 18.56 -7.26
C CYS A 25 -2.48 17.64 -6.06
N ASP A 26 -3.45 16.77 -5.77
CA ASP A 26 -3.35 15.76 -4.70
C ASP A 26 -2.20 14.78 -4.96
N THR A 27 -2.12 14.23 -6.17
CA THR A 27 -1.05 13.30 -6.57
C THR A 27 0.33 13.96 -6.51
N LYS A 28 0.46 15.21 -6.98
CA LYS A 28 1.71 15.98 -6.92
C LYS A 28 2.16 16.19 -5.48
N LEU A 29 1.24 16.51 -4.58
CA LEU A 29 1.55 16.69 -3.16
C LEU A 29 2.02 15.39 -2.51
N LYS A 30 1.33 14.27 -2.76
CA LYS A 30 1.72 12.93 -2.30
C LYS A 30 3.12 12.54 -2.76
N LEU A 31 3.41 12.71 -4.04
CA LEU A 31 4.74 12.41 -4.60
C LEU A 31 5.82 13.36 -4.06
N SER A 32 5.51 14.63 -3.85
CA SER A 32 6.45 15.58 -3.24
C SER A 32 6.80 15.19 -1.81
N VAL A 33 5.82 14.75 -1.02
CA VAL A 33 6.07 14.21 0.33
C VAL A 33 6.89 12.93 0.24
N ALA A 34 6.52 11.99 -0.63
CA ALA A 34 7.25 10.73 -0.79
C ALA A 34 8.72 10.95 -1.19
N ARG A 35 9.01 11.91 -2.08
CA ARG A 35 10.39 12.29 -2.45
C ARG A 35 11.19 12.79 -1.24
N LYS A 36 10.61 13.65 -0.41
CA LYS A 36 11.26 14.12 0.82
C LYS A 36 11.47 13.00 1.83
N MET A 37 10.46 12.16 2.05
CA MET A 37 10.54 11.03 3.00
C MET A 37 11.49 9.92 2.54
N ARG A 38 11.89 9.89 1.26
CA ARG A 38 12.91 8.97 0.73
C ARG A 38 14.31 9.31 1.25
N GLU A 39 14.55 10.55 1.67
CA GLU A 39 15.82 11.00 2.25
C GLU A 39 16.01 10.50 3.69
N GLU A 40 14.92 10.07 4.35
CA GLU A 40 14.93 9.50 5.70
C GLU A 40 15.05 7.98 5.66
N ASP A 41 15.89 7.39 6.53
CA ASP A 41 16.07 5.93 6.61
C ASP A 41 14.77 5.21 7.02
N GLU A 42 14.03 5.81 7.95
CA GLU A 42 12.74 5.33 8.45
C GLU A 42 11.94 6.47 9.10
N PHE A 43 10.62 6.33 9.10
CA PHE A 43 9.70 7.25 9.75
C PHE A 43 8.52 6.51 10.38
N TYR A 44 7.80 7.20 11.27
CA TYR A 44 6.66 6.65 11.98
C TYR A 44 5.39 7.46 11.71
N TYR A 45 4.24 6.78 11.73
CA TYR A 45 2.93 7.42 11.70
C TYR A 45 2.35 7.51 13.11
N PRO A 46 2.37 8.69 13.75
CA PRO A 46 1.65 8.85 15.00
C PRO A 46 0.14 8.87 14.70
N HIS A 47 -0.65 8.12 15.47
CA HIS A 47 -2.08 7.93 15.24
C HIS A 47 -2.93 8.71 16.24
N ASN A 48 -4.06 9.24 15.77
CA ASN A 48 -5.14 9.79 16.58
C ASN A 48 -6.36 8.85 16.55
N LEU A 49 -7.25 8.93 17.54
CA LEU A 49 -8.44 8.09 17.65
C LEU A 49 -9.72 8.89 17.38
N ASP A 50 -10.67 8.32 16.64
CA ASP A 50 -12.04 8.85 16.55
C ASP A 50 -12.90 8.44 17.76
N PHE A 51 -14.13 8.94 17.84
CA PHE A 51 -15.06 8.62 18.93
C PHE A 51 -15.48 7.14 18.98
N CYS A 52 -15.29 6.40 17.89
CA CYS A 52 -15.52 4.96 17.81
C CYS A 52 -14.28 4.13 18.19
N GLY A 53 -13.14 4.78 18.46
CA GLY A 53 -11.87 4.12 18.75
C GLY A 53 -11.09 3.65 17.52
N ARG A 54 -11.44 4.09 16.30
CA ARG A 54 -10.65 3.83 15.09
C ARG A 54 -9.43 4.75 15.05
N ALA A 55 -8.28 4.18 14.72
CA ALA A 55 -7.02 4.90 14.63
C ALA A 55 -6.77 5.45 13.23
N TYR A 56 -6.34 6.70 13.15
CA TYR A 56 -6.00 7.40 11.90
C TYR A 56 -4.61 8.03 12.02
N PRO A 57 -3.72 7.87 11.02
CA PRO A 57 -2.47 8.61 10.94
C PRO A 57 -2.75 10.10 10.99
N MET A 58 -1.99 10.85 11.81
CA MET A 58 -2.15 12.30 11.88
C MET A 58 -1.72 12.99 10.59
N HIS A 59 -0.78 12.41 9.84
CA HIS A 59 -0.30 12.99 8.59
C HIS A 59 -1.30 12.73 7.44
N PRO A 60 -1.85 13.79 6.79
CA PRO A 60 -2.99 13.63 5.88
C PRO A 60 -2.62 13.22 4.45
N HIS A 61 -1.42 13.55 3.96
CA HIS A 61 -1.14 13.45 2.51
C HIS A 61 -0.61 12.07 2.09
N LEU A 62 0.49 11.62 2.69
CA LEU A 62 1.08 10.30 2.45
C LEU A 62 0.84 9.44 3.69
N SER A 63 -0.03 8.44 3.58
CA SER A 63 -0.29 7.47 4.64
C SER A 63 -0.70 6.12 4.07
N HIS A 64 -0.48 5.05 4.82
CA HIS A 64 -0.86 3.68 4.45
C HIS A 64 -2.39 3.48 4.38
N LEU A 65 -3.19 4.41 4.93
CA LEU A 65 -4.65 4.41 4.76
C LEU A 65 -5.11 5.08 3.45
N GLY A 66 -4.20 5.71 2.71
CA GLY A 66 -4.49 6.43 1.48
C GLY A 66 -4.85 5.55 0.28
N SER A 67 -4.76 6.17 -0.91
CA SER A 67 -5.00 5.52 -2.21
C SER A 67 -3.96 4.41 -2.50
N ASP A 68 -4.20 3.58 -3.51
CA ASP A 68 -3.27 2.55 -3.97
C ASP A 68 -1.83 3.09 -4.18
N LEU A 69 -1.70 4.28 -4.80
CA LEU A 69 -0.40 4.97 -4.92
C LEU A 69 0.31 5.15 -3.56
N CYS A 70 -0.40 5.55 -2.51
CA CYS A 70 0.19 5.74 -1.19
C CYS A 70 0.65 4.40 -0.60
N ARG A 71 -0.13 3.33 -0.79
CA ARG A 71 0.17 2.00 -0.26
C ARG A 71 1.30 1.32 -1.03
N GLY A 72 1.34 1.46 -2.35
CA GLY A 72 2.37 0.86 -3.20
C GLY A 72 3.76 1.48 -3.02
N VAL A 73 3.84 2.72 -2.52
CA VAL A 73 5.10 3.43 -2.26
C VAL A 73 5.63 3.16 -0.84
N LEU A 74 4.80 2.68 0.08
CA LEU A 74 5.15 2.48 1.48
C LEU A 74 5.50 1.02 1.78
N GLU A 75 6.63 0.80 2.43
CA GLU A 75 7.05 -0.53 2.92
C GLU A 75 7.53 -0.44 4.37
N TYR A 76 7.58 -1.57 5.08
CA TYR A 76 8.13 -1.60 6.43
C TYR A 76 9.63 -1.31 6.39
N ALA A 77 10.13 -0.46 7.29
CA ALA A 77 11.57 -0.20 7.32
C ALA A 77 12.34 -1.45 7.77
N GLU A 78 11.79 -2.17 8.76
CA GLU A 78 12.29 -3.47 9.20
C GLU A 78 11.68 -4.60 8.35
N GLY A 79 12.50 -5.16 7.45
CA GLY A 79 12.10 -6.32 6.65
C GLY A 79 12.24 -7.63 7.42
N ARG A 80 11.53 -8.68 6.98
CA ARG A 80 11.59 -10.02 7.57
C ARG A 80 11.90 -11.08 6.52
N PRO A 81 12.67 -12.14 6.85
CA PRO A 81 12.89 -13.24 5.92
C PRO A 81 11.56 -13.94 5.62
N LEU A 82 11.30 -14.22 4.34
CA LEU A 82 10.03 -14.80 3.90
C LEU A 82 9.73 -16.17 4.54
N GLY A 83 10.73 -17.05 4.62
CA GLY A 83 10.52 -18.45 4.93
C GLY A 83 9.60 -19.16 3.91
N LYS A 84 9.26 -20.43 4.17
CA LYS A 84 8.41 -21.23 3.26
C LYS A 84 7.00 -20.65 3.15
N SER A 85 6.42 -20.23 4.27
CA SER A 85 5.08 -19.66 4.31
C SER A 85 5.03 -18.25 3.72
N GLY A 86 6.02 -17.40 3.97
CA GLY A 86 6.01 -16.02 3.48
C GLY A 86 6.09 -15.94 1.96
N LEU A 87 6.88 -16.80 1.30
CA LEU A 87 6.89 -16.83 -0.17
C LEU A 87 5.52 -17.23 -0.75
N CYS A 88 4.84 -18.19 -0.13
CA CYS A 88 3.48 -18.56 -0.49
C CYS A 88 2.49 -17.39 -0.28
N TRP A 89 2.58 -16.72 0.88
CA TRP A 89 1.75 -15.56 1.18
C TRP A 89 2.03 -14.35 0.28
N LEU A 90 3.26 -14.16 -0.17
CA LEU A 90 3.63 -13.11 -1.14
C LEU A 90 2.95 -13.36 -2.50
N LYS A 91 2.96 -14.60 -2.99
CA LYS A 91 2.22 -14.99 -4.20
C LYS A 91 0.71 -14.78 -4.04
N ILE A 92 0.15 -15.20 -2.90
CA ILE A 92 -1.27 -14.96 -2.59
C ILE A 92 -1.59 -13.46 -2.50
N HIS A 93 -0.69 -12.66 -1.94
CA HIS A 93 -0.83 -11.21 -1.84
C HIS A 93 -0.88 -10.56 -3.22
N LEU A 94 0.06 -10.92 -4.11
CA LEU A 94 0.08 -10.45 -5.49
C LEU A 94 -1.24 -10.80 -6.21
N ALA A 95 -1.70 -12.05 -6.11
CA ALA A 95 -2.97 -12.47 -6.70
C ALA A 95 -4.18 -11.70 -6.15
N ASN A 96 -4.18 -11.36 -4.86
CA ASN A 96 -5.23 -10.53 -4.26
C ASN A 96 -5.21 -9.09 -4.80
N LYS A 97 -4.01 -8.52 -5.04
CA LYS A 97 -3.85 -7.16 -5.54
C LYS A 97 -4.14 -7.02 -7.03
N TYR A 98 -3.92 -8.10 -7.79
CA TYR A 98 -4.36 -8.16 -9.18
C TYR A 98 -5.89 -8.03 -9.29
N GLY A 99 -6.63 -8.71 -8.41
CA GLY A 99 -8.10 -8.64 -8.39
C GLY A 99 -8.75 -9.33 -9.60
N GLY A 100 -9.87 -8.82 -10.09
CA GLY A 100 -10.55 -9.36 -11.29
C GLY A 100 -11.28 -10.69 -11.04
N GLY A 101 -11.55 -11.03 -9.78
CA GLY A 101 -12.15 -12.30 -9.36
C GLY A 101 -11.14 -13.35 -8.89
N ILE A 102 -9.84 -13.10 -9.08
CA ILE A 102 -8.75 -13.98 -8.66
C ILE A 102 -8.64 -14.01 -7.13
N GLU A 103 -8.93 -12.89 -6.48
CA GLU A 103 -8.96 -12.74 -5.03
C GLU A 103 -10.03 -13.64 -4.36
N LYS A 104 -10.98 -14.17 -5.14
CA LYS A 104 -12.03 -15.09 -4.70
C LYS A 104 -11.67 -16.57 -4.88
N LEU A 105 -10.60 -16.89 -5.60
CA LEU A 105 -10.14 -18.26 -5.79
C LEU A 105 -9.66 -18.87 -4.46
N SER A 106 -9.55 -20.20 -4.42
CA SER A 106 -8.85 -20.89 -3.33
C SER A 106 -7.37 -20.47 -3.28
N HIS A 107 -6.70 -20.70 -2.16
CA HIS A 107 -5.26 -20.41 -2.06
C HIS A 107 -4.46 -21.10 -3.18
N GLU A 108 -4.79 -22.35 -3.51
CA GLU A 108 -4.18 -23.08 -4.62
C GLU A 108 -4.44 -22.40 -5.98
N GLY A 109 -5.66 -21.93 -6.23
CA GLY A 109 -5.99 -21.22 -7.47
C GLY A 109 -5.22 -19.89 -7.61
N LYS A 110 -5.02 -19.17 -6.49
CA LYS A 110 -4.20 -17.95 -6.46
C LYS A 110 -2.73 -18.23 -6.76
N LEU A 111 -2.19 -19.30 -6.16
CA LEU A 111 -0.82 -19.73 -6.42
C LEU A 111 -0.64 -20.12 -7.90
N ALA A 112 -1.54 -20.94 -8.44
CA ALA A 112 -1.51 -21.34 -9.85
C ALA A 112 -1.59 -20.14 -10.81
N PHE A 113 -2.40 -19.13 -10.49
CA PHE A 113 -2.44 -17.88 -11.25
C PHE A 113 -1.08 -17.18 -11.29
N VAL A 114 -0.43 -17.02 -10.13
CA VAL A 114 0.90 -16.37 -10.07
C VAL A 114 1.96 -17.17 -10.81
N GLU A 115 1.97 -18.51 -10.67
CA GLU A 115 2.90 -19.39 -11.40
C GLU A 115 2.74 -19.25 -12.92
N ASN A 116 1.50 -19.15 -13.41
CA ASN A 116 1.21 -18.99 -14.84
C ASN A 116 1.61 -17.62 -15.40
N GLN A 117 1.75 -16.60 -14.54
CA GLN A 117 2.04 -15.22 -14.92
C GLN A 117 3.47 -14.78 -14.57
N LEU A 118 4.36 -15.71 -14.26
CA LEU A 118 5.74 -15.40 -13.88
C LEU A 118 6.47 -14.56 -14.95
N PHE A 119 6.22 -14.82 -16.24
CA PHE A 119 6.82 -14.04 -17.32
C PHE A 119 6.43 -12.56 -17.25
N ASP A 120 5.14 -12.27 -17.13
CA ASP A 120 4.63 -10.90 -17.04
C ASP A 120 5.01 -10.20 -15.73
N ILE A 121 5.16 -10.96 -14.64
CA ILE A 121 5.70 -10.47 -13.38
C ILE A 121 7.15 -10.02 -13.56
N PHE A 122 8.00 -10.86 -14.16
CA PHE A 122 9.40 -10.50 -14.41
C PHE A 122 9.51 -9.32 -15.37
N ASP A 123 8.70 -9.27 -16.44
CA ASP A 123 8.66 -8.12 -17.36
C ASP A 123 8.22 -6.84 -16.66
N SER A 124 7.16 -6.89 -15.85
CA SER A 124 6.67 -5.73 -15.08
C SER A 124 7.75 -5.15 -14.15
N THR A 125 8.65 -6.00 -13.63
CA THR A 125 9.76 -5.54 -12.79
C THR A 125 10.94 -4.99 -13.57
N ALA A 126 11.23 -5.55 -14.75
CA ALA A 126 12.37 -5.13 -15.56
C ALA A 126 12.05 -3.87 -16.39
N ASN A 127 10.82 -3.80 -16.92
CA ASN A 127 10.36 -2.77 -17.84
C ASN A 127 9.00 -2.20 -17.36
N PRO A 128 8.92 -1.57 -16.17
CA PRO A 128 7.63 -1.14 -15.59
C PRO A 128 6.88 -0.13 -16.46
N VAL A 129 7.60 0.67 -17.26
CA VAL A 129 7.05 1.74 -18.11
C VAL A 129 7.17 1.50 -19.60
N ASP A 130 7.88 0.47 -20.05
CA ASP A 130 8.13 0.17 -21.49
C ASP A 130 7.81 -1.29 -21.87
N GLY A 131 7.34 -2.10 -20.92
CA GLY A 131 7.01 -3.51 -21.11
C GLY A 131 5.55 -3.77 -21.51
N ASN A 132 5.03 -4.93 -21.13
CA ASN A 132 3.66 -5.36 -21.41
C ASN A 132 2.59 -4.62 -20.61
N TYR A 133 2.98 -3.82 -19.60
CA TYR A 133 2.08 -3.14 -18.64
C TYR A 133 1.08 -4.09 -17.97
N TRP A 134 1.44 -5.35 -17.75
CA TRP A 134 0.53 -6.34 -17.17
C TRP A 134 -0.03 -5.89 -15.80
N TRP A 135 0.82 -5.28 -14.98
CA TRP A 135 0.47 -4.74 -13.67
C TRP A 135 -0.56 -3.60 -13.71
N THR A 136 -0.72 -2.87 -14.84
CA THR A 136 -1.70 -1.78 -14.94
C THR A 136 -3.13 -2.28 -15.07
N ASN A 137 -3.32 -3.57 -15.38
CA ASN A 137 -4.64 -4.21 -15.44
C ASN A 137 -5.16 -4.66 -14.08
N ALA A 138 -4.34 -4.58 -13.02
CA ALA A 138 -4.72 -4.93 -11.67
C ALA A 138 -5.73 -3.93 -11.07
N GLU A 139 -6.52 -4.39 -10.10
CA GLU A 139 -7.38 -3.50 -9.29
C GLU A 139 -6.58 -2.51 -8.44
N ASP A 140 -5.46 -2.97 -7.88
CA ASP A 140 -4.49 -2.18 -7.09
C ASP A 140 -3.11 -2.16 -7.82
N PRO A 141 -2.93 -1.39 -8.90
CA PRO A 141 -1.77 -1.50 -9.79
C PRO A 141 -0.42 -1.19 -9.12
N PHE A 142 -0.32 -0.16 -8.28
CA PHE A 142 0.95 0.19 -7.62
C PHE A 142 1.33 -0.84 -6.55
N GLN A 143 0.38 -1.33 -5.76
CA GLN A 143 0.66 -2.44 -4.83
C GLN A 143 0.98 -3.74 -5.59
N CYS A 144 0.33 -4.01 -6.73
CA CYS A 144 0.64 -5.16 -7.57
C CYS A 144 2.08 -5.08 -8.10
N LEU A 145 2.49 -3.92 -8.61
CA LEU A 145 3.86 -3.69 -9.09
C LEU A 145 4.89 -3.87 -7.97
N ALA A 146 4.62 -3.32 -6.78
CA ALA A 146 5.48 -3.51 -5.61
C ALA A 146 5.62 -5.00 -5.23
N ALA A 147 4.52 -5.75 -5.28
CA ALA A 147 4.54 -7.20 -5.04
C ALA A 147 5.28 -7.98 -6.14
N CYS A 148 5.19 -7.54 -7.40
CA CYS A 148 5.99 -8.10 -8.49
C CYS A 148 7.48 -7.91 -8.22
N MET A 149 7.91 -6.71 -7.80
CA MET A 149 9.31 -6.40 -7.47
C MET A 149 9.85 -7.33 -6.38
N ASP A 150 9.17 -7.40 -5.24
CA ASP A 150 9.58 -8.26 -4.13
C ASP A 150 9.60 -9.76 -4.50
N LEU A 151 8.61 -10.21 -5.28
CA LEU A 151 8.56 -11.60 -5.74
C LEU A 151 9.69 -11.92 -6.73
N SER A 152 9.96 -11.02 -7.67
CA SER A 152 11.06 -11.18 -8.62
C SER A 152 12.42 -11.23 -7.93
N ASP A 153 12.66 -10.33 -6.97
CA ASP A 153 13.89 -10.30 -6.18
C ASP A 153 14.05 -11.57 -5.34
N ALA A 154 12.96 -12.04 -4.70
CA ALA A 154 12.96 -13.27 -3.95
C ALA A 154 13.28 -14.50 -4.84
N LEU A 155 12.64 -14.61 -6.01
CA LEU A 155 12.83 -15.74 -6.93
C LEU A 155 14.21 -15.73 -7.62
N ARG A 156 14.81 -14.56 -7.83
CA ARG A 156 16.18 -14.42 -8.37
C ARG A 156 17.26 -14.66 -7.33
N SER A 157 16.93 -14.55 -6.04
CA SER A 157 17.89 -14.83 -4.97
C SER A 157 18.30 -16.31 -4.94
N PRO A 158 19.53 -16.65 -4.51
CA PRO A 158 19.97 -18.04 -4.39
C PRO A 158 19.18 -18.84 -3.35
N SER A 159 18.50 -18.15 -2.43
CA SER A 159 17.63 -18.77 -1.43
C SER A 159 16.36 -17.95 -1.22
N PRO A 160 15.30 -18.20 -2.01
CA PRO A 160 14.04 -17.43 -1.93
C PRO A 160 13.42 -17.40 -0.53
N TYR A 161 13.66 -18.42 0.29
CA TYR A 161 13.15 -18.49 1.66
C TYR A 161 13.89 -17.58 2.65
N HIS A 162 15.10 -17.13 2.31
CA HIS A 162 15.89 -16.20 3.13
C HIS A 162 15.88 -14.77 2.58
N ALA A 163 15.23 -14.54 1.44
CA ALA A 163 15.00 -13.19 0.93
C ALA A 163 14.23 -12.37 1.97
N VAL A 164 14.73 -11.17 2.24
CA VAL A 164 14.13 -10.21 3.18
C VAL A 164 13.08 -9.42 2.42
N CYS A 165 11.84 -9.50 2.89
CA CYS A 165 10.70 -8.80 2.33
C CYS A 165 10.29 -7.66 3.26
N HIS A 166 10.03 -6.49 2.67
CA HIS A 166 9.57 -5.28 3.38
C HIS A 166 8.09 -5.01 3.15
N LEU A 167 7.46 -5.70 2.19
CA LEU A 167 6.07 -5.47 1.82
C LEU A 167 5.06 -5.82 2.94
N PRO A 168 4.06 -4.97 3.21
CA PRO A 168 2.95 -5.31 4.08
C PRO A 168 1.98 -6.31 3.40
N ILE A 169 1.95 -7.54 3.91
CA ILE A 169 0.98 -8.56 3.46
C ILE A 169 -0.37 -8.33 4.15
N HIS A 170 -1.35 -7.90 3.36
CA HIS A 170 -2.70 -7.63 3.83
C HIS A 170 -3.55 -8.91 3.94
N GLN A 171 -4.23 -9.10 5.07
CA GLN A 171 -5.21 -10.15 5.30
C GLN A 171 -6.58 -9.55 5.60
N ASP A 172 -7.44 -9.48 4.58
CA ASP A 172 -8.78 -8.93 4.72
C ASP A 172 -9.79 -10.05 4.98
N PHE A 173 -10.46 -9.99 6.12
CA PHE A 173 -11.53 -10.93 6.46
C PHE A 173 -12.84 -10.50 5.77
N ARG A 174 -13.25 -11.24 4.75
CA ARG A 174 -14.64 -11.19 4.29
C ARG A 174 -15.45 -12.20 5.10
N ILE A 175 -16.47 -11.73 5.79
CA ILE A 175 -17.50 -12.61 6.37
C ILE A 175 -18.24 -13.23 5.19
N ALA A 176 -17.88 -14.45 4.81
CA ALA A 176 -18.74 -15.24 3.93
C ALA A 176 -20.09 -15.43 4.67
N PRO A 177 -21.23 -15.28 3.99
CA PRO A 177 -22.51 -15.62 4.62
C PRO A 177 -22.44 -17.09 5.07
N PRO A 178 -22.85 -17.41 6.31
CA PRO A 178 -22.77 -18.78 6.79
C PRO A 178 -23.63 -19.68 5.88
N PRO A 179 -23.15 -20.86 5.46
CA PRO A 179 -24.01 -21.83 4.81
C PRO A 179 -25.10 -22.26 5.79
N LEU A 180 -26.36 -22.26 5.33
CA LEU A 180 -27.52 -22.73 6.08
C LEU A 180 -27.34 -24.21 6.46
N ARG A 181 -26.78 -24.50 7.64
CA ARG A 181 -27.00 -25.75 8.37
C ARG A 181 -26.60 -25.60 9.84
N ILE A 182 -27.63 -25.49 10.68
CA ILE A 182 -27.56 -25.55 12.13
C ILE A 182 -27.18 -26.98 12.52
N VAL A 183 -25.96 -27.18 13.02
CA VAL A 183 -25.64 -28.22 14.00
C VAL A 183 -24.51 -27.69 14.90
N ALA A 184 -24.85 -27.20 16.09
CA ALA A 184 -23.89 -27.11 17.20
C ALA A 184 -23.98 -28.44 17.96
N PRO A 185 -22.86 -29.03 18.43
CA PRO A 185 -22.47 -28.68 19.79
C PRO A 185 -20.97 -28.76 20.13
N ARG A 186 -20.61 -28.04 21.20
CA ARG A 186 -19.44 -28.18 22.10
C ARG A 186 -18.07 -27.75 21.57
N LEU A 187 -17.75 -26.47 21.80
CA LEU A 187 -16.39 -26.03 22.13
C LEU A 187 -16.35 -25.54 23.58
N ARG A 188 -15.95 -26.43 24.49
CA ARG A 188 -15.23 -26.05 25.72
C ARG A 188 -13.76 -26.20 25.38
N HIS A 189 -12.91 -25.28 25.85
CA HIS A 189 -11.45 -25.20 25.66
C HIS A 189 -10.96 -24.34 24.48
N PHE A 190 -11.24 -23.04 24.54
CA PHE A 190 -10.32 -22.03 23.99
C PHE A 190 -10.34 -20.81 24.91
N ARG A 191 -9.71 -20.95 26.08
CA ARG A 191 -9.42 -19.86 27.01
C ARG A 191 -7.94 -20.01 27.37
N ARG A 192 -7.17 -18.93 27.21
CA ARG A 192 -5.71 -18.76 27.43
C ARG A 192 -4.80 -18.99 26.23
N ARG A 193 -4.66 -17.95 25.38
CA ARG A 193 -3.35 -17.50 24.85
C ARG A 193 -3.39 -16.12 24.16
N ALA A 194 -4.08 -15.14 24.77
CA ALA A 194 -4.15 -13.76 24.25
C ALA A 194 -3.59 -12.71 25.24
N LEU A 195 -2.84 -13.15 26.25
CA LEU A 195 -2.25 -12.29 27.27
C LEU A 195 -0.86 -12.83 27.61
N ASP A 196 0.09 -12.74 26.68
CA ASP A 196 1.53 -12.95 26.91
C ASP A 196 2.33 -12.31 25.76
N THR A 197 2.10 -11.01 25.54
CA THR A 197 3.06 -10.12 24.89
C THR A 197 3.06 -8.79 25.65
N THR A 198 3.44 -8.87 26.92
CA THR A 198 3.65 -7.71 27.79
C THR A 198 4.97 -7.90 28.53
N SER A 199 6.09 -7.89 27.79
CA SER A 199 7.42 -7.76 28.39
C SER A 199 8.55 -7.33 27.44
N GLN A 200 8.28 -6.95 26.18
CA GLN A 200 9.27 -6.31 25.31
C GLN A 200 8.61 -5.13 24.61
N GLY A 201 9.29 -3.99 24.61
CA GLY A 201 8.71 -2.65 24.44
C GLY A 201 7.77 -2.48 23.26
N SER A 202 6.80 -1.58 23.41
CA SER A 202 5.88 -1.15 22.35
C SER A 202 6.64 -0.91 21.04
N SER A 203 6.64 -1.89 20.15
CA SER A 203 7.34 -1.77 18.86
C SER A 203 6.49 -0.87 17.97
N CYS A 204 6.85 0.40 17.88
CA CYS A 204 6.29 1.30 16.90
C CYS A 204 6.60 0.74 15.50
N VAL A 205 5.60 0.68 14.62
CA VAL A 205 5.79 0.25 13.24
C VAL A 205 6.54 1.34 12.47
N THR A 206 7.70 1.00 11.94
CA THR A 206 8.52 1.86 11.08
C THR A 206 8.17 1.67 9.62
N TRP A 207 8.15 2.76 8.89
CA TRP A 207 7.92 2.80 7.44
C TRP A 207 9.11 3.44 6.74
N LYS A 208 9.31 3.08 5.48
CA LYS A 208 10.21 3.77 4.57
C LYS A 208 9.58 3.85 3.18
N ILE A 209 10.17 4.65 2.30
CA ILE A 209 9.76 4.73 0.90
C ILE A 209 10.38 3.57 0.14
N GLY A 210 9.53 2.74 -0.48
CA GLY A 210 9.96 1.64 -1.35
C GLY A 210 10.65 2.15 -2.62
N GLY A 211 11.69 1.44 -3.03
CA GLY A 211 12.44 1.75 -4.24
C GLY A 211 13.69 0.90 -4.32
N GLY A 212 13.77 0.06 -5.35
CA GLY A 212 14.94 -0.77 -5.62
C GLY A 212 16.22 0.06 -5.72
N LYS A 213 17.36 -0.56 -5.39
CA LYS A 213 18.69 0.01 -5.59
C LYS A 213 18.97 0.14 -7.10
N GLY A 214 18.39 1.15 -7.76
CA GLY A 214 18.60 1.43 -9.18
C GLY A 214 17.40 2.10 -9.85
N GLY A 215 17.58 3.37 -10.25
CA GLY A 215 17.05 3.93 -11.51
C GLY A 215 15.55 3.93 -11.79
N ALA A 216 14.91 5.08 -11.56
CA ALA A 216 14.14 5.79 -12.59
C ALA A 216 13.85 7.20 -12.05
N GLU A 217 14.70 8.15 -12.44
CA GLU A 217 14.52 9.58 -12.20
C GLU A 217 13.41 10.06 -13.15
N VAL A 218 12.17 10.12 -12.67
CA VAL A 218 11.09 10.80 -13.40
C VAL A 218 11.18 12.28 -13.04
N ASP A 219 12.11 12.94 -13.73
CA ASP A 219 12.27 14.38 -13.70
C ASP A 219 11.23 15.08 -14.55
N ASP A 220 10.85 16.23 -14.02
CA ASP A 220 10.20 17.36 -14.70
C ASP A 220 8.68 17.29 -14.98
N VAL A 221 7.92 17.81 -14.00
CA VAL A 221 6.69 18.56 -14.29
C VAL A 221 6.84 19.97 -13.70
N SER A 222 7.83 20.71 -14.23
CA SER A 222 7.93 22.16 -14.08
C SER A 222 6.69 22.84 -14.69
N GLY A 223 6.10 23.77 -13.95
CA GLY A 223 5.02 24.62 -14.50
C GLY A 223 3.82 24.97 -13.61
N VAL A 224 3.80 24.61 -12.32
CA VAL A 224 2.72 25.09 -11.41
C VAL A 224 3.29 26.18 -10.52
N LYS A 225 3.07 27.44 -10.92
CA LYS A 225 3.38 28.64 -10.13
C LYS A 225 2.66 28.59 -8.79
N GLU A 226 3.42 28.88 -7.74
CA GLU A 226 3.04 28.90 -6.33
C GLU A 226 1.90 29.88 -6.05
N GLY A 227 0.83 29.36 -5.45
CA GLY A 227 -0.15 30.13 -4.70
C GLY A 227 0.26 30.16 -3.22
N LYS A 228 0.42 31.37 -2.70
CA LYS A 228 0.89 31.69 -1.35
C LYS A 228 0.12 30.98 -0.24
N GLY A 229 0.86 30.45 0.74
CA GLY A 229 0.49 30.50 2.15
C GLY A 229 -0.35 29.35 2.70
N MET A 230 0.29 28.24 3.08
CA MET A 230 -0.21 27.38 4.15
C MET A 230 1.00 26.79 4.90
N GLN A 231 1.30 27.33 6.07
CA GLN A 231 2.28 26.73 6.99
C GLN A 231 1.73 25.37 7.44
N PHE A 232 2.28 24.27 6.93
CA PHE A 232 2.00 22.92 7.41
C PHE A 232 3.14 22.49 8.33
N ASN A 233 2.99 22.77 9.63
CA ASN A 233 3.80 22.17 10.69
C ASN A 233 3.06 20.96 11.25
N GLN A 234 3.14 19.83 10.54
CA GLN A 234 2.90 18.49 11.09
C GLN A 234 3.97 17.57 10.49
N GLN A 235 5.16 17.63 11.06
CA GLN A 235 6.30 16.81 10.66
C GLN A 235 6.00 15.32 10.95
N LEU A 236 6.23 14.47 9.95
CA LEU A 236 6.43 13.05 10.18
C LEU A 236 7.63 12.92 11.11
N ARG A 237 7.49 12.15 12.19
CA ARG A 237 8.57 12.00 13.16
C ARG A 237 9.62 11.05 12.61
N THR A 238 10.83 11.54 12.50
CA THR A 238 12.01 10.74 12.14
C THR A 238 12.70 10.28 13.44
N LYS A 239 13.70 9.40 13.33
CA LYS A 239 14.48 8.95 14.51
C LYS A 239 15.17 10.12 15.26
N SER A 240 15.42 11.25 14.61
CA SER A 240 15.98 12.44 15.28
C SER A 240 14.94 13.18 16.13
N ASP A 241 13.65 12.99 15.87
CA ASP A 241 12.55 13.54 16.67
C ASP A 241 12.29 12.67 17.90
N ALA A 242 13.22 12.70 18.86
CA ALA A 242 13.13 11.98 20.12
C ALA A 242 11.72 12.12 20.77
N TYR A 243 11.18 10.98 21.19
CA TYR A 243 9.89 10.86 21.86
C TYR A 243 9.88 11.69 23.15
N VAL A 244 9.16 12.81 23.15
CA VAL A 244 8.82 13.54 24.38
C VAL A 244 7.49 12.96 24.87
N PRO A 245 7.47 12.20 25.99
CA PRO A 245 6.22 11.73 26.56
C PRO A 245 5.36 12.94 26.95
N ILE A 246 4.11 12.96 26.51
CA ILE A 246 3.12 13.93 26.97
C ILE A 246 2.96 13.71 28.48
N GLN A 247 3.55 14.60 29.29
CA GLN A 247 3.18 14.70 30.69
C GLN A 247 1.75 15.22 30.76
N ARG A 248 0.84 14.39 31.26
CA ARG A 248 -0.47 14.86 31.71
C ARG A 248 -0.23 15.80 32.90
N GLY A 249 -0.43 17.09 32.70
CA GLY A 249 -0.77 18.04 33.76
C GLY A 249 -2.26 17.99 34.05
#